data_AF-A0A0B7AMD2-F1
#
_entry.id   AF-A0A0B7AMD2-F1
#
_cell.length_a   1.000
_cell.length_b   1.000
_cell.length_c   1.000
_cell.angle_alpha   90.00
_cell.angle_beta   90.00
_cell.angle_gamma   90.00
#
_symmetry.space_group_name_H-M   'P 1'
#
loop_
_entity.id
_entity.type
_entity.pdbx_description
1 polymer ?
#
loop_
_entity_poly.entity_id
_entity_poly.type
_entity_poly.pdbx_seq_one_letter_code
_entity_poly.pdbx_strand_id
1 'polypeptide(L)' 'AACKMVSSSVDKYNLRYTKFIGDGDTYSFKKVFESKPYGENCLIEKIECVGHVQKRMGTRLRNFLKGS' A
#
# COMPACT_ATOMS: atom_id res chain seq x y z
N ALA A 1 -6.38 -12.01 -2.73
CA ALA A 1 -5.80 -11.74 -4.06
C ALA A 1 -4.36 -11.23 -3.97
N ALA A 2 -4.11 -10.09 -3.31
CA ALA A 2 -2.78 -9.46 -3.22
C ALA A 2 -1.66 -10.40 -2.72
N CYS A 3 -1.84 -11.08 -1.57
CA CYS A 3 -0.83 -12.00 -1.03
C CYS A 3 -0.41 -13.09 -2.03
N LYS A 4 -1.37 -13.70 -2.75
CA LYS A 4 -1.09 -14.75 -3.75
C LYS A 4 -0.32 -14.21 -4.95
N MET A 5 -0.60 -12.97 -5.36
CA MET A 5 0.11 -12.29 -6.43
C MET A 5 1.57 -12.01 -6.03
N VAL A 6 1.77 -11.52 -4.81
CA VAL A 6 3.09 -11.18 -4.29
C VAL A 6 3.91 -12.45 -4.04
N SER A 7 3.35 -13.47 -3.41
CA SER A 7 4.09 -14.71 -3.11
C SER A 7 4.51 -15.49 -4.35
N SER A 8 3.68 -15.53 -5.40
CA SER A 8 4.01 -16.28 -6.64
C SER A 8 4.86 -15.48 -7.66
N SER A 9 5.24 -14.24 -7.34
CA SER A 9 5.95 -13.35 -8.28
C SER A 9 7.37 -13.80 -8.60
N VAL A 10 8.08 -14.40 -7.63
CA VAL A 10 9.43 -14.92 -7.85
C VAL A 10 9.39 -16.12 -8.79
N ASP A 11 8.53 -17.09 -8.54
CA ASP A 11 8.46 -18.30 -9.35
C ASP A 11 7.98 -18.03 -10.78
N LYS A 12 7.06 -17.07 -10.96
CA LYS A 12 6.46 -16.77 -12.26
C LYS A 12 7.28 -15.79 -13.10
N TYR A 13 7.94 -14.84 -12.46
CA TYR A 13 8.52 -13.68 -13.14
C TYR A 13 9.92 -13.30 -12.64
N ASN A 14 10.47 -14.05 -11.68
CA ASN A 14 11.76 -13.78 -11.06
C ASN A 14 11.88 -12.34 -10.50
N LEU A 15 10.79 -11.80 -9.93
CA LEU A 15 10.75 -10.43 -9.40
C LEU A 15 10.28 -10.39 -7.95
N ARG A 16 10.69 -9.35 -7.23
CA ARG A 16 10.25 -9.07 -5.86
C ARG A 16 9.64 -7.67 -5.77
N TYR A 17 8.48 -7.57 -5.15
CA TYR A 17 7.86 -6.28 -4.81
C TYR A 17 8.45 -5.76 -3.50
N THR A 18 9.10 -4.61 -3.52
CA THR A 18 9.68 -4.00 -2.30
C THR A 18 8.82 -2.88 -1.73
N LYS A 19 7.88 -2.36 -2.52
CA LYS A 19 6.98 -1.26 -2.15
C LYS A 19 5.54 -1.62 -2.49
N PHE A 20 4.62 -1.24 -1.59
CA PHE A 20 3.19 -1.42 -1.73
C PHE A 20 2.49 -0.06 -1.68
N ILE A 21 1.83 0.32 -2.77
CA ILE A 21 1.09 1.58 -2.87
C ILE A 21 -0.35 1.36 -2.42
N GLY A 22 -0.75 1.96 -1.30
CA GLY A 22 -2.11 1.89 -0.75
C GLY A 22 -2.91 3.18 -0.89
N ASP A 23 -4.22 3.07 -1.13
CA ASP A 23 -5.18 4.19 -1.15
C ASP A 23 -5.85 4.35 0.23
N GLY A 24 -5.06 4.37 1.30
CA GLY A 24 -5.57 4.39 2.69
C GLY A 24 -6.07 3.04 3.22
N ASP A 25 -6.29 2.02 2.37
CA ASP A 25 -6.63 0.67 2.83
C ASP A 25 -5.44 0.01 3.55
N THR A 26 -5.58 -0.19 4.85
CA THR A 26 -4.50 -0.71 5.71
C THR A 26 -4.60 -2.23 5.85
N TYR A 27 -5.78 -2.82 5.62
CA TYR A 27 -6.01 -4.25 5.80
C TYR A 27 -5.27 -5.11 4.76
N SER A 28 -5.29 -4.70 3.49
CA SER A 28 -4.63 -5.43 2.42
C SER A 28 -3.10 -5.44 2.58
N PHE A 29 -2.52 -4.31 2.96
CA PHE A 29 -1.08 -4.22 3.25
C PHE A 29 -0.69 -5.13 4.41
N LYS A 30 -1.44 -5.08 5.53
CA LYS A 30 -1.14 -5.88 6.73
C LYS A 30 -1.01 -7.36 6.40
N LYS A 31 -1.95 -7.91 5.62
CA LYS A 31 -1.90 -9.31 5.18
C LYS A 31 -0.67 -9.64 4.34
N VAL A 32 -0.27 -8.74 3.44
CA VAL A 32 0.92 -8.93 2.60
C VAL A 32 2.18 -8.88 3.47
N PHE A 33 2.27 -7.91 4.37
CA PHE A 33 3.39 -7.74 5.29
C PHE A 33 3.56 -8.96 6.22
N GLU A 34 2.47 -9.42 6.85
CA GLU A 34 2.49 -10.60 7.74
C GLU A 34 2.82 -11.89 7.00
N SER A 35 2.48 -12.00 5.71
CA SER A 35 2.79 -13.18 4.92
C SER A 35 4.28 -13.35 4.58
N LYS A 36 5.10 -12.32 4.82
CA LYS A 36 6.57 -12.30 4.58
C LYS A 36 6.99 -13.08 3.32
N PRO A 37 6.45 -12.71 2.14
CA PRO A 37 6.53 -13.54 0.93
C PRO A 37 7.95 -13.75 0.40
N TYR A 38 8.91 -12.94 0.86
CA TYR A 38 10.32 -13.01 0.48
C TYR A 38 11.26 -13.25 1.67
N GLY A 39 10.71 -13.69 2.82
CA GLY A 39 11.44 -13.90 4.07
C GLY A 39 11.71 -12.62 4.87
N GLU A 40 12.38 -12.76 6.03
CA GLU A 40 12.64 -11.67 6.98
C GLU A 40 13.58 -10.58 6.41
N ASN A 41 14.44 -10.95 5.46
CA ASN A 41 15.45 -10.07 4.89
C ASN A 41 14.90 -9.14 3.80
N CYS A 42 13.64 -9.32 3.37
CA CYS A 42 13.06 -8.55 2.28
C CYS A 42 11.61 -8.17 2.63
N LEU A 43 11.50 -7.14 3.49
CA LEU A 43 10.23 -6.57 3.90
C LEU A 43 9.67 -5.62 2.82
N ILE A 44 8.35 -5.57 2.72
CA ILE A 44 7.63 -4.72 1.79
C ILE A 44 7.23 -3.43 2.51
N GLU A 45 7.70 -2.29 2.00
CA GLU A 45 7.40 -0.97 2.54
C GLU A 45 6.01 -0.49 2.08
N LYS A 46 5.18 0.01 2.99
CA LYS A 46 3.93 0.69 2.62
C LYS A 46 4.22 2.13 2.25
N ILE A 47 3.74 2.55 1.08
CA ILE A 47 3.71 3.95 0.67
C ILE A 47 2.28 4.38 0.36
N GLU A 48 1.96 5.62 0.68
CA GLU A 48 0.62 6.17 0.45
C GLU A 48 0.49 6.73 -0.97
N CYS A 49 -0.67 6.50 -1.59
CA CYS A 49 -0.97 7.02 -2.91
C CYS A 49 -1.05 8.56 -2.89
N VAL A 50 -0.31 9.25 -3.77
CA VAL A 50 -0.34 10.71 -3.89
C VAL A 50 -1.76 11.24 -4.17
N GLY A 51 -2.54 10.52 -5.00
CA GLY A 51 -3.93 10.87 -5.28
C GLY A 51 -4.81 10.77 -4.02
N HIS A 52 -4.56 9.78 -3.16
CA HIS A 52 -5.23 9.67 -1.86
C HIS A 52 -4.94 10.88 -0.98
N VAL A 53 -3.65 11.22 -0.87
CA VAL A 53 -3.19 12.36 -0.08
C VAL A 53 -3.81 13.66 -0.59
N GLN A 54 -3.82 13.89 -1.91
CA GLN A 54 -4.45 15.05 -2.53
C GLN A 54 -5.95 15.13 -2.23
N LYS A 55 -6.70 14.04 -2.39
CA LYS A 55 -8.14 13.98 -2.05
C LYS A 55 -8.37 14.33 -0.58
N ARG A 56 -7.60 13.74 0.33
CA ARG A 56 -7.68 13.98 1.78
C ARG A 56 -7.40 15.44 2.12
N MET A 57 -6.36 16.03 1.53
CA MET A 57 -6.03 17.45 1.72
C MET A 57 -7.12 18.37 1.17
N GLY A 58 -7.61 18.11 -0.04
CA GLY A 58 -8.68 18.90 -0.65
C GLY A 58 -9.97 18.88 0.17
N THR A 59 -10.35 17.73 0.72
CA THR A 59 -11.51 17.62 1.62
C THR A 59 -11.33 18.43 2.89
N ARG A 60 -10.15 18.33 3.54
CA ARG A 60 -9.83 19.13 4.73
C ARG A 60 -9.92 20.62 4.47
N LEU A 61 -9.36 21.09 3.35
CA LEU A 61 -9.40 22.51 2.98
C LEU A 61 -10.83 23.00 2.76
N ARG A 62 -11.65 22.25 2.00
CA ARG A 62 -13.07 22.63 1.78
C ARG A 62 -13.87 22.67 3.08
N ASN A 63 -13.63 21.74 3.99
CA ASN A 63 -14.31 21.74 5.29
C ASN A 63 -13.90 22.94 6.15
N PHE A 64 -12.63 23.33 6.10
CA PHE A 64 -12.13 24.52 6.79
C PHE A 64 -12.81 25.80 6.27
N LEU A 65 -12.90 25.95 4.94
CA LEU A 65 -13.56 27.11 4.31
C LEU A 65 -15.06 27.18 4.55
N LYS A 66 -15.74 26.04 4.74
CA LYS A 66 -17.18 26.00 5.06
C LYS A 66 -17.51 26.32 6.51
N GLY A 67 -16.54 26.16 7.41
CA GLY A 67 -16.68 26.44 8.84
C GLY A 67 -16.15 27.81 9.26
N SER A 68 -15.70 28.63 8.31
CA SER A 68 -15.27 30.02 8.51
C SER A 68 -16.39 30.98 8.11
#